data_AF-A0A429FKI5-F1
#
_entry.id   AF-A0A429FKI5-F1
#
_cell.length_a   1.000
_cell.length_b   1.000
_cell.length_c   1.000
_cell.angle_alpha   90.00
_cell.angle_beta   90.00
_cell.angle_gamma   90.00
#
_symmetry.space_group_name_H-M   'P 1'
#
loop_
_entity.id
_entity.type
_entity.pdbx_description
1 polymer ?
#
loop_
_entity_poly.entity_id
_entity_poly.type
_entity_poly.pdbx_seq_one_letter_code
_entity_poly.pdbx_strand_id
1 'polypeptide(L)'
;MLLPGLTLHIASDLFTPADLTISPGVRPLPDAPGAPAEGAARTARPGRRPLTARESALLRPDAAAPGAAPHERLTVFDVGAATLDACRAEVLPLLAGDDRDALAAAVRTARDRAVDALVRRTGYACDRVRTADAVVHAPGRLSTAFNFDERVYMGLHLDDQQGYPLDERDRSFLLASVNIGFRERYLHFVNLRVPGLIAMVENAGRPVPETARALKDAFFDACPDYPVIRVKLRPGQAYLLNTQGVLHDGATNQRGMPDVSLLMSNDLSAAVR
;
A
#
# COMPACT_ATOMS: atom_id res chain seq x y z
N MET A 1 15.57 10.29 9.82
CA MET A 1 15.19 9.58 11.06
C MET A 1 13.68 9.32 11.02
N LEU A 2 13.21 8.15 11.46
CA LEU A 2 11.78 7.86 11.52
C LEU A 2 11.11 8.64 12.66
N LEU A 3 9.94 9.21 12.43
CA LEU A 3 9.12 9.88 13.46
C LEU A 3 7.95 8.98 13.88
N PRO A 4 7.32 9.21 15.06
CA PRO A 4 6.05 8.58 15.40
C PRO A 4 4.97 8.90 14.35
N GLY A 5 4.11 7.93 14.04
CA GLY A 5 3.09 8.08 13.01
C GLY A 5 2.30 6.80 12.82
N LEU A 6 2.12 6.39 11.56
CA LEU A 6 1.47 5.14 11.18
C LEU A 6 2.20 3.95 11.82
N THR A 7 1.42 3.07 12.48
CA THR A 7 1.93 1.83 13.08
C THR A 7 1.68 0.63 12.18
N LEU A 8 2.38 -0.46 12.46
CA LEU A 8 2.36 -1.71 11.71
C LEU A 8 1.76 -2.82 12.58
N HIS A 9 0.62 -3.34 12.14
CA HIS A 9 -0.04 -4.49 12.73
C HIS A 9 0.23 -5.74 11.90
N ILE A 10 0.77 -6.79 12.53
CA ILE A 10 1.10 -8.05 11.86
C ILE A 10 0.10 -9.11 12.29
N ALA A 11 -0.79 -9.46 11.37
CA ALA A 11 -1.76 -10.55 11.47
C ALA A 11 -1.44 -11.64 10.43
N SER A 12 -0.15 -11.94 10.27
CA SER A 12 0.34 -12.94 9.31
C SER A 12 1.39 -13.86 9.92
N ASP A 13 1.20 -15.17 9.74
CA ASP A 13 2.13 -16.21 10.19
C ASP A 13 3.35 -16.32 9.26
N LEU A 14 3.21 -15.83 8.02
CA LEU A 14 4.26 -15.83 7.00
C LEU A 14 5.22 -14.65 7.13
N PHE A 15 4.92 -13.69 8.01
CA PHE A 15 5.69 -12.46 8.15
C PHE A 15 6.88 -12.63 9.08
N THR A 16 8.03 -12.13 8.65
CA THR A 16 9.27 -12.12 9.43
C THR A 16 9.81 -10.69 9.53
N PRO A 17 10.58 -10.34 10.58
CA PRO A 17 11.20 -9.02 10.67
C PRO A 17 12.07 -8.64 9.45
N ALA A 18 12.65 -9.62 8.76
CA ALA A 18 13.45 -9.43 7.55
C ALA A 18 12.63 -8.95 6.33
N ASP A 19 11.30 -9.05 6.39
CA ASP A 19 10.40 -8.55 5.34
C ASP A 19 10.24 -7.02 5.38
N LEU A 20 10.74 -6.38 6.45
CA LEU A 20 10.82 -4.93 6.55
C LEU A 20 12.23 -4.44 6.24
N THR A 21 12.30 -3.49 5.34
CA THR A 21 13.55 -2.77 5.05
C THR A 21 13.28 -1.29 4.91
N ILE A 22 14.27 -0.47 5.19
CA ILE A 22 14.16 0.99 5.18
C ILE A 22 15.21 1.60 4.24
N SER A 23 14.78 2.58 3.44
CA SER A 23 15.60 3.37 2.52
C SER A 23 15.94 4.72 3.17
N PRO A 24 17.11 5.32 2.86
CA PRO A 24 17.54 6.60 3.44
C PRO A 24 16.84 7.85 2.86
N GLY A 25 15.78 7.68 2.05
CA GLY A 25 15.09 8.79 1.42
C GLY A 25 14.46 8.44 0.09
N VAL A 26 14.16 9.48 -0.68
CA VAL A 26 13.64 9.39 -2.05
C VAL A 26 14.60 9.94 -3.10
N ARG A 27 14.42 9.47 -4.32
CA ARG A 27 15.04 9.98 -5.54
C ARG A 27 13.97 10.13 -6.62
N PRO A 28 14.21 10.89 -7.69
CA PRO A 28 13.41 10.78 -8.90
C PRO A 28 13.25 9.31 -9.31
N LEU A 29 12.03 8.92 -9.66
CA LEU A 29 11.79 7.64 -10.32
C LEU A 29 12.54 7.71 -11.67
N PRO A 30 13.46 6.76 -11.95
CA PRO A 30 14.26 6.81 -13.17
C PRO A 30 13.35 6.72 -14.40
N ASP A 31 13.75 7.34 -15.50
CA ASP A 31 12.99 7.44 -16.75
C ASP A 31 12.46 6.07 -17.19
N ALA A 32 11.19 5.81 -16.89
CA ALA A 32 10.41 4.73 -17.49
C ALA A 32 9.72 5.30 -18.74
N PRO A 33 9.43 4.48 -19.77
CA PRO A 33 8.55 4.91 -20.85
C PRO A 33 7.24 5.45 -20.26
N GLY A 34 6.93 6.72 -20.51
CA GLY A 34 5.91 7.45 -19.73
C GLY A 34 6.46 8.02 -18.41
N ALA A 35 7.53 8.80 -18.44
CA ALA A 35 7.92 9.61 -17.29
C ALA A 35 7.18 10.95 -17.34
N PRO A 36 6.68 11.50 -16.21
CA PRO A 36 6.15 12.85 -16.20
C PRO A 36 7.24 13.84 -16.61
N ALA A 37 6.84 14.98 -17.19
CA ALA A 37 7.75 16.11 -17.36
C ALA A 37 8.45 16.42 -16.03
N GLU A 38 9.78 16.46 -16.06
CA GLU A 38 10.73 16.75 -14.98
C GLU A 38 10.30 16.39 -13.53
N GLY A 39 10.71 15.20 -13.07
CA GLY A 39 11.15 15.00 -11.67
C GLY A 39 10.09 14.80 -10.58
N ALA A 40 8.79 14.89 -10.87
CA ALA A 40 7.73 14.80 -9.85
C ALA A 40 7.54 13.38 -9.28
N ALA A 41 7.71 12.33 -10.10
CA ALA A 41 7.59 10.95 -9.61
C ALA A 41 8.79 10.60 -8.72
N ARG A 42 8.52 10.10 -7.50
CA ARG A 42 9.57 9.78 -6.52
C ARG A 42 9.52 8.31 -6.14
N THR A 43 10.69 7.68 -6.01
CA THR A 43 10.83 6.32 -5.48
C THR A 43 11.90 6.28 -4.41
N ALA A 44 11.96 5.20 -3.66
CA ALA A 44 12.98 5.00 -2.64
C ALA A 44 14.41 5.03 -3.24
N ARG A 45 15.34 5.66 -2.53
CA ARG A 45 16.78 5.54 -2.80
C ARG A 45 17.27 4.08 -2.66
N PRO A 46 18.34 3.70 -3.35
CA PRO A 46 19.05 2.45 -3.07
C PRO A 46 19.67 2.45 -1.65
N GLY A 47 20.29 1.34 -1.25
CA GLY A 47 20.93 1.23 0.07
C GLY A 47 19.96 0.83 1.19
N ARG A 48 19.00 -0.04 0.88
CA ARG A 48 18.05 -0.56 1.87
C ARG A 48 18.77 -1.36 2.95
N ARG A 49 18.36 -1.17 4.20
CA ARG A 49 18.84 -1.92 5.37
C ARG A 49 17.68 -2.44 6.22
N PRO A 50 17.93 -3.40 7.12
CA PRO A 50 16.99 -3.70 8.20
C PRO A 50 16.71 -2.47 9.06
N LEU A 51 15.57 -2.49 9.76
CA LEU A 51 15.23 -1.48 10.75
C LEU A 51 16.11 -1.65 11.99
N THR A 52 16.46 -0.54 12.62
CA THR A 52 17.05 -0.53 13.96
C THR A 52 15.97 -0.86 15.01
N ALA A 53 16.38 -1.29 16.21
CA ALA A 53 15.43 -1.56 17.30
C ALA A 53 14.51 -0.36 17.61
N ARG A 54 15.04 0.86 17.55
CA ARG A 54 14.26 2.09 17.75
C ARG A 54 13.23 2.32 16.65
N GLU A 55 13.60 2.12 15.38
CA GLU A 55 12.66 2.23 14.25
C GLU A 55 11.60 1.13 14.30
N SER A 56 11.98 -0.09 14.70
CA SER A 56 11.04 -1.18 14.94
C SER A 56 10.05 -0.87 16.05
N ALA A 57 10.50 -0.30 17.17
CA ALA A 57 9.62 0.08 18.29
C ALA A 57 8.64 1.20 17.91
N LEU A 58 9.05 2.14 17.04
CA LEU A 58 8.16 3.19 16.53
C LEU A 58 7.06 2.64 15.61
N LEU A 59 7.40 1.70 14.73
CA LEU A 59 6.41 1.09 13.84
C LEU A 59 5.56 0.05 14.55
N ARG A 60 6.14 -0.71 15.48
CA ARG A 60 5.49 -1.84 16.17
C ARG A 60 5.60 -1.62 17.67
N PRO A 61 4.84 -0.67 18.24
CA PRO A 61 4.84 -0.50 19.69
C PRO A 61 4.35 -1.79 20.35
N ASP A 62 5.04 -2.21 21.42
CA ASP A 62 4.77 -3.48 22.13
C ASP A 62 3.34 -3.56 22.68
N ALA A 63 2.75 -2.41 23.00
CA ALA A 63 1.33 -2.28 23.29
C ALA A 63 0.61 -1.76 22.04
N ALA A 64 -0.18 -2.62 21.40
CA ALA A 64 -1.20 -2.13 20.48
C ALA A 64 -2.14 -1.23 21.29
N ALA A 65 -2.21 0.07 20.97
CA ALA A 65 -3.14 0.98 21.61
C ALA A 65 -4.56 0.36 21.50
N PRO A 66 -5.21 0.02 22.64
CA PRO A 66 -6.56 -0.55 22.61
C PRO A 66 -7.47 0.40 21.82
N GLY A 67 -8.17 -0.12 20.82
CA GLY A 67 -9.12 0.66 20.03
C GLY A 67 -8.53 1.56 18.94
N ALA A 68 -7.22 1.51 18.64
CA ALA A 68 -6.71 2.30 17.50
C ALA A 68 -7.38 1.86 16.20
N ALA A 69 -7.83 2.84 15.43
CA ALA A 69 -8.71 2.60 14.30
C ALA A 69 -7.93 1.95 13.15
N PRO A 70 -8.59 1.13 12.30
CA PRO A 70 -7.93 0.50 11.15
C PRO A 70 -7.19 1.50 10.22
N HIS A 71 -7.66 2.74 10.09
CA HIS A 71 -7.02 3.78 9.26
C HIS A 71 -5.71 4.32 9.85
N GLU A 72 -5.43 4.09 11.13
CA GLU A 72 -4.20 4.54 11.81
C GLU A 72 -3.06 3.52 11.69
N ARG A 73 -3.29 2.43 10.95
CA ARG A 73 -2.37 1.30 10.86
C ARG A 73 -2.18 0.83 9.42
N LEU A 74 -0.99 0.35 9.14
CA LEU A 74 -0.76 -0.62 8.07
C LEU A 74 -0.93 -2.00 8.68
N THR A 75 -1.85 -2.80 8.15
CA THR A 75 -1.98 -4.20 8.58
C THR A 75 -1.43 -5.13 7.52
N VAL A 76 -0.56 -6.07 7.89
CA VAL A 76 -0.14 -7.17 7.03
C VAL A 76 -0.82 -8.45 7.50
N PHE A 77 -1.49 -9.15 6.61
CA PHE A 77 -2.21 -10.39 6.91
C PHE A 77 -1.98 -11.42 5.80
N ASP A 78 -2.28 -12.69 6.08
CA ASP A 78 -2.33 -13.71 5.03
C ASP A 78 -3.73 -14.28 4.85
N VAL A 79 -4.06 -14.62 3.60
CA VAL A 79 -5.39 -15.16 3.24
C VAL A 79 -5.50 -16.67 3.44
N GLY A 80 -4.39 -17.35 3.74
CA GLY A 80 -4.28 -18.80 3.82
C GLY A 80 -4.12 -19.50 2.46
N ALA A 81 -3.50 -20.68 2.47
CA ALA A 81 -3.17 -21.43 1.24
C ALA A 81 -4.43 -21.80 0.43
N ALA A 82 -5.48 -22.29 1.08
CA ALA A 82 -6.73 -22.67 0.40
C ALA A 82 -7.37 -21.49 -0.33
N THR A 83 -7.41 -20.31 0.29
CA THR A 83 -7.93 -19.09 -0.34
C THR A 83 -7.07 -18.68 -1.52
N LEU A 84 -5.74 -18.69 -1.36
CA LEU A 84 -4.80 -18.36 -2.43
C LEU A 84 -4.99 -19.27 -3.65
N ASP A 85 -5.09 -20.58 -3.42
CA ASP A 85 -5.24 -21.57 -4.48
C ASP A 85 -6.57 -21.41 -5.21
N ALA A 86 -7.67 -21.19 -4.49
CA ALA A 86 -8.99 -20.89 -5.07
C ALA A 86 -8.97 -19.61 -5.91
N CYS A 87 -8.41 -18.51 -5.36
CA CYS A 87 -8.28 -17.26 -6.10
C CYS A 87 -7.47 -17.44 -7.38
N ARG A 88 -6.40 -18.25 -7.34
CA ARG A 88 -5.59 -18.51 -8.53
C ARG A 88 -6.32 -19.31 -9.59
N ALA A 89 -7.00 -20.38 -9.17
CA ALA A 89 -7.73 -21.26 -10.07
C ALA A 89 -8.87 -20.52 -10.80
N GLU A 90 -9.51 -19.57 -10.13
CA GLU A 90 -10.66 -18.84 -10.68
C GLU A 90 -10.27 -17.56 -11.43
N VAL A 91 -9.33 -16.77 -10.90
CA VAL A 91 -9.01 -15.45 -11.46
C VAL A 91 -7.96 -15.54 -12.56
N LEU A 92 -6.87 -16.30 -12.37
CA LEU A 92 -5.74 -16.24 -13.30
C LEU A 92 -6.06 -16.68 -14.73
N PRO A 93 -6.85 -17.75 -14.98
CA PRO A 93 -7.20 -18.13 -16.34
C PRO A 93 -7.98 -17.05 -17.10
N LEU A 94 -8.71 -16.20 -16.38
CA LEU A 94 -9.58 -15.17 -16.95
C LEU A 94 -8.84 -13.86 -17.25
N LEU A 95 -7.66 -13.64 -16.65
CA LEU A 95 -6.86 -12.41 -16.85
C LEU A 95 -6.29 -12.28 -18.28
N ALA A 96 -6.18 -13.39 -19.01
CA ALA A 96 -5.72 -13.41 -20.39
C ALA A 96 -6.87 -13.49 -21.41
N GLY A 97 -8.12 -13.61 -20.95
CA GLY A 97 -9.29 -13.79 -21.80
C GLY A 97 -10.07 -12.48 -22.01
N ASP A 98 -11.01 -12.52 -22.95
CA ASP A 98 -11.88 -11.37 -23.28
C ASP A 98 -13.20 -11.37 -22.48
N ASP A 99 -13.48 -12.42 -21.69
CA ASP A 99 -14.71 -12.55 -20.90
C ASP A 99 -14.63 -11.72 -19.61
N ARG A 100 -14.93 -10.43 -19.75
CA ARG A 100 -14.90 -9.45 -18.65
C ARG A 100 -15.93 -9.75 -17.56
N ASP A 101 -17.07 -10.34 -17.92
CA ASP A 101 -18.13 -10.64 -16.96
C ASP A 101 -17.75 -11.84 -16.08
N ALA A 102 -17.18 -12.88 -16.69
CA ALA A 102 -16.62 -14.00 -15.93
C ALA A 102 -15.47 -13.53 -15.02
N LEU A 103 -14.55 -12.69 -15.52
CA LEU A 103 -13.47 -12.14 -14.70
C LEU A 103 -14.04 -11.32 -13.53
N ALA A 104 -15.00 -10.44 -13.78
CA ALA A 104 -15.62 -9.64 -12.73
C ALA A 104 -16.33 -10.51 -11.68
N ALA A 105 -16.97 -11.61 -12.09
CA ALA A 105 -17.57 -12.57 -11.17
C ALA A 105 -16.51 -13.27 -10.31
N ALA A 106 -15.45 -13.79 -10.93
CA ALA A 106 -14.34 -14.45 -10.21
C ALA A 106 -13.64 -13.49 -9.22
N VAL A 107 -13.43 -12.24 -9.62
CA VAL A 107 -12.84 -11.20 -8.75
C VAL A 107 -13.74 -10.92 -7.55
N ARG A 108 -15.07 -10.85 -7.72
CA ARG A 108 -16.01 -10.69 -6.59
C ARG A 108 -15.93 -11.86 -5.61
N THR A 109 -15.92 -13.09 -6.11
CA THR A 109 -15.80 -14.29 -5.27
C THR A 109 -14.45 -14.34 -4.54
N ALA A 110 -13.34 -14.03 -5.24
CA ALA A 110 -12.01 -13.96 -4.65
C ALA A 110 -11.92 -12.88 -3.56
N ARG A 111 -12.52 -11.71 -3.79
CA ARG A 111 -12.64 -10.62 -2.80
C ARG A 111 -13.37 -11.09 -1.55
N ASP A 112 -14.51 -11.76 -1.69
CA ASP A 112 -15.31 -12.18 -0.52
C ASP A 112 -14.49 -13.13 0.37
N ARG A 113 -13.76 -14.08 -0.22
CA ARG A 113 -12.84 -14.96 0.53
C ARG A 113 -11.68 -14.20 1.20
N ALA A 114 -11.15 -13.17 0.53
CA ALA A 114 -10.08 -12.35 1.07
C ALA A 114 -10.57 -11.46 2.24
N VAL A 115 -11.79 -10.92 2.15
CA VAL A 115 -12.45 -10.18 3.24
C VAL A 115 -12.70 -11.11 4.43
N ASP A 116 -13.20 -12.31 4.19
CA ASP A 116 -13.40 -13.30 5.25
C ASP A 116 -12.08 -13.64 5.97
N ALA A 117 -11.00 -13.80 5.21
CA ALA A 117 -9.68 -14.05 5.79
C ALA A 117 -9.15 -12.85 6.58
N LEU A 118 -9.35 -11.62 6.06
CA LEU A 118 -9.02 -10.38 6.76
C LEU A 118 -9.75 -10.32 8.12
N VAL A 119 -11.08 -10.45 8.12
CA VAL A 119 -11.91 -10.40 9.33
C VAL A 119 -11.44 -11.44 10.35
N ARG A 120 -11.20 -12.69 9.92
CA ARG A 120 -10.70 -13.74 10.81
C ARG A 120 -9.31 -13.44 11.39
N ARG A 121 -8.41 -12.87 10.58
CA ARG A 121 -7.02 -12.60 10.99
C ARG A 121 -6.89 -11.37 11.87
N THR A 122 -7.71 -10.34 11.64
CA THR A 122 -7.57 -9.05 12.31
C THR A 122 -8.61 -8.79 13.38
N GLY A 123 -9.75 -9.49 13.34
CA GLY A 123 -10.91 -9.20 14.17
C GLY A 123 -11.61 -7.88 13.81
N TYR A 124 -11.38 -7.32 12.62
CA TYR A 124 -12.15 -6.16 12.15
C TYR A 124 -13.55 -6.59 11.70
N ALA A 125 -14.50 -5.66 11.79
CA ALA A 125 -15.78 -5.81 11.12
C ALA A 125 -15.69 -5.20 9.72
N CYS A 126 -16.30 -5.87 8.74
CA CYS A 126 -16.46 -5.32 7.39
C CYS A 126 -17.88 -4.80 7.22
N ASP A 127 -18.04 -3.48 7.39
CA ASP A 127 -19.33 -2.81 7.34
C ASP A 127 -19.87 -2.76 5.91
N ARG A 128 -18.97 -2.60 4.94
CA ARG A 128 -19.35 -2.56 3.52
C ARG A 128 -18.19 -2.95 2.61
N VAL A 129 -18.46 -3.93 1.77
CA VAL A 129 -17.58 -4.32 0.66
C VAL A 129 -17.82 -3.37 -0.53
N ARG A 130 -16.74 -2.89 -1.15
CA ARG A 130 -16.83 -1.98 -2.32
C ARG A 130 -16.30 -2.65 -3.58
N THR A 131 -15.48 -1.92 -4.33
CA THR A 131 -14.88 -2.37 -5.57
C THR A 131 -13.77 -3.37 -5.30
N ALA A 132 -13.58 -4.27 -6.25
CA ALA A 132 -12.40 -5.10 -6.33
C ALA A 132 -11.97 -5.23 -7.79
N ASP A 133 -10.67 -5.42 -7.98
CA ASP A 133 -10.05 -5.57 -9.28
C ASP A 133 -8.87 -6.53 -9.20
N ALA A 134 -8.50 -7.15 -10.31
CA ALA A 134 -7.32 -7.98 -10.42
C ALA A 134 -6.35 -7.35 -11.42
N VAL A 135 -5.19 -6.93 -10.92
CA VAL A 135 -4.20 -6.17 -11.69
C VAL A 135 -2.97 -7.03 -11.96
N VAL A 136 -2.48 -6.98 -13.19
CA VAL A 136 -1.27 -7.67 -13.63
C VAL A 136 -0.17 -6.65 -13.89
N HIS A 137 1.01 -6.90 -13.35
CA HIS A 137 2.19 -6.09 -13.64
C HIS A 137 3.36 -6.95 -14.12
N ALA A 138 4.08 -6.44 -15.11
CA ALA A 138 5.34 -7.04 -15.52
C ALA A 138 6.36 -7.06 -14.36
N PRO A 139 7.31 -8.02 -14.35
CA PRO A 139 8.42 -7.97 -13.40
C PRO A 139 9.34 -6.76 -13.68
N GLY A 140 10.13 -6.38 -12.68
CA GLY A 140 11.14 -5.33 -12.75
C GLY A 140 10.60 -3.90 -12.57
N ARG A 141 9.35 -3.74 -12.14
CA ARG A 141 8.73 -2.42 -11.97
C ARG A 141 9.05 -1.82 -10.61
N LEU A 142 9.62 -0.61 -10.63
CA LEU A 142 9.92 0.18 -9.43
C LEU A 142 8.70 0.91 -8.85
N SER A 143 7.66 1.06 -9.66
CA SER A 143 6.36 1.62 -9.32
C SER A 143 5.28 0.81 -10.03
N THR A 144 4.15 0.57 -9.37
CA THR A 144 2.95 -0.02 -9.98
C THR A 144 1.82 1.00 -10.12
N ALA A 145 1.98 2.18 -9.52
CA ALA A 145 1.05 3.28 -9.62
C ALA A 145 1.20 4.02 -10.95
N PHE A 146 0.21 3.91 -11.82
CA PHE A 146 0.23 4.51 -13.15
C PHE A 146 -0.95 5.46 -13.32
N ASN A 147 -0.65 6.71 -13.68
CA ASN A 147 -1.63 7.68 -14.12
C ASN A 147 -1.91 7.43 -15.60
N PHE A 148 -3.13 7.00 -15.92
CA PHE A 148 -3.52 6.68 -17.30
C PHE A 148 -3.75 7.92 -18.16
N ASP A 149 -4.17 9.04 -17.57
CA ASP A 149 -4.42 10.30 -18.28
C ASP A 149 -3.11 10.92 -18.74
N GLU A 150 -2.13 10.99 -17.83
CA GLU A 150 -0.79 11.50 -18.12
C GLU A 150 0.09 10.44 -18.79
N ARG A 151 -0.31 9.17 -18.74
CA ARG A 151 0.43 7.98 -19.20
C ARG A 151 1.79 7.86 -18.50
N VAL A 152 1.82 8.09 -17.20
CA VAL A 152 3.07 8.10 -16.42
C VAL A 152 3.00 7.34 -15.12
N TYR A 153 4.14 6.77 -14.70
CA TYR A 153 4.26 6.22 -13.36
C TYR A 153 4.36 7.34 -12.32
N MET A 154 3.59 7.21 -11.23
CA MET A 154 3.49 8.23 -10.19
C MET A 154 4.56 8.08 -9.10
N GLY A 155 5.04 6.85 -8.86
CA GLY A 155 5.90 6.57 -7.71
C GLY A 155 5.11 6.59 -6.40
N LEU A 156 5.77 6.96 -5.29
CA LEU A 156 5.11 7.23 -4.01
C LEU A 156 4.03 8.28 -4.19
N HIS A 157 2.81 8.01 -3.78
CA HIS A 157 1.65 8.88 -3.97
C HIS A 157 0.62 8.71 -2.87
N LEU A 158 -0.33 9.64 -2.84
CA LEU A 158 -1.58 9.56 -2.09
C LEU A 158 -2.68 9.32 -3.13
N ASP A 159 -3.54 8.34 -2.88
CA ASP A 159 -4.72 8.14 -3.74
C ASP A 159 -5.73 9.29 -3.56
N ASP A 160 -6.53 9.53 -4.62
CA ASP A 160 -7.60 10.54 -4.57
C ASP A 160 -8.96 10.02 -5.09
N GLN A 161 -9.21 8.72 -4.91
CA GLN A 161 -10.39 8.07 -5.50
C GLN A 161 -11.72 8.57 -4.93
N GLN A 162 -11.75 9.07 -3.69
CA GLN A 162 -12.98 9.54 -3.04
C GLN A 162 -13.10 11.07 -2.97
N GLY A 163 -12.10 11.82 -3.44
CA GLY A 163 -12.15 13.29 -3.50
C GLY A 163 -12.26 13.99 -2.14
N TYR A 164 -11.90 13.33 -1.04
CA TYR A 164 -11.93 13.96 0.28
C TYR A 164 -10.88 15.08 0.38
N PRO A 165 -11.17 16.17 1.09
CA PRO A 165 -10.15 17.11 1.55
C PRO A 165 -9.03 16.41 2.33
N LEU A 166 -7.83 17.00 2.36
CA LEU A 166 -6.63 16.41 2.98
C LEU A 166 -6.82 16.08 4.47
N ASP A 167 -7.49 16.96 5.21
CA ASP A 167 -7.82 16.80 6.63
C ASP A 167 -8.94 15.77 6.89
N GLU A 168 -9.66 15.34 5.86
CA GLU A 168 -10.73 14.35 5.94
C GLU A 168 -10.30 12.95 5.44
N ARG A 169 -9.04 12.76 5.03
CA ARG A 169 -8.56 11.50 4.41
C ARG A 169 -8.69 10.27 5.31
N ASP A 170 -8.79 10.44 6.62
CA ASP A 170 -9.04 9.34 7.56
C ASP A 170 -10.43 8.71 7.40
N ARG A 171 -11.37 9.39 6.72
CA ARG A 171 -12.72 8.91 6.40
C ARG A 171 -12.78 8.04 5.16
N SER A 172 -11.67 7.91 4.43
CA SER A 172 -11.63 7.11 3.21
C SER A 172 -11.63 5.62 3.50
N PHE A 173 -12.06 4.85 2.50
CA PHE A 173 -12.05 3.39 2.58
C PHE A 173 -10.63 2.86 2.62
N LEU A 174 -10.47 1.74 3.29
CA LEU A 174 -9.19 1.05 3.34
C LEU A 174 -9.04 0.18 2.11
N LEU A 175 -7.87 0.23 1.51
CA LEU A 175 -7.49 -0.62 0.40
C LEU A 175 -6.71 -1.81 0.95
N ALA A 176 -7.16 -3.01 0.57
CA ALA A 176 -6.36 -4.21 0.71
C ALA A 176 -5.83 -4.67 -0.65
N SER A 177 -4.58 -5.13 -0.66
CA SER A 177 -3.91 -5.63 -1.85
C SER A 177 -3.33 -7.00 -1.56
N VAL A 178 -3.95 -8.04 -2.09
CA VAL A 178 -3.55 -9.44 -1.89
C VAL A 178 -2.62 -9.88 -3.02
N ASN A 179 -1.46 -10.43 -2.68
CA ASN A 179 -0.59 -11.07 -3.66
C ASN A 179 -1.14 -12.45 -4.04
N ILE A 180 -1.84 -12.54 -5.17
CA ILE A 180 -2.30 -13.82 -5.73
C ILE A 180 -1.34 -14.38 -6.80
N GLY A 181 -0.33 -13.61 -7.18
CA GLY A 181 0.73 -14.01 -8.09
C GLY A 181 1.67 -15.07 -7.50
N PHE A 182 2.67 -15.47 -8.28
CA PHE A 182 3.60 -16.56 -7.90
C PHE A 182 4.92 -16.08 -7.31
N ARG A 183 5.16 -14.77 -7.30
CA ARG A 183 6.40 -14.14 -6.84
C ARG A 183 6.09 -13.09 -5.80
N GLU A 184 7.11 -12.65 -5.08
CA GLU A 184 6.92 -11.63 -4.07
C GLU A 184 6.70 -10.26 -4.70
N ARG A 185 5.92 -9.45 -4.01
CA ARG A 185 5.70 -8.05 -4.35
C ARG A 185 6.02 -7.17 -3.16
N TYR A 186 6.10 -5.88 -3.41
CA TYR A 186 6.58 -4.94 -2.42
C TYR A 186 5.62 -3.77 -2.30
N LEU A 187 5.32 -3.41 -1.06
CA LEU A 187 4.70 -2.13 -0.74
C LEU A 187 5.79 -1.19 -0.23
N HIS A 188 5.90 0.00 -0.81
CA HIS A 188 6.67 1.11 -0.30
C HIS A 188 5.74 2.09 0.39
N PHE A 189 6.14 2.63 1.54
CA PHE A 189 5.37 3.67 2.22
C PHE A 189 6.23 4.58 3.10
N VAL A 190 5.69 5.75 3.40
CA VAL A 190 6.18 6.66 4.46
C VAL A 190 5.29 6.46 5.67
N ASN A 191 5.84 6.32 6.87
CA ASN A 191 5.05 6.05 8.08
C ASN A 191 4.38 7.32 8.67
N LEU A 192 4.16 8.34 7.85
CA LEU A 192 3.41 9.53 8.23
C LEU A 192 2.06 9.51 7.52
N ARG A 193 1.01 9.84 8.27
CA ARG A 193 -0.30 10.16 7.70
C ARG A 193 -0.31 11.61 7.23
N VAL A 194 -1.31 12.00 6.44
CA VAL A 194 -1.46 13.38 5.92
C VAL A 194 -1.22 14.48 6.97
N PRO A 195 -1.77 14.43 8.20
CA PRO A 195 -1.46 15.44 9.23
C PRO A 195 0.03 15.55 9.57
N GLY A 196 0.73 14.41 9.60
CA GLY A 196 2.18 14.39 9.82
C GLY A 196 2.97 14.93 8.62
N LEU A 197 2.50 14.72 7.39
CA LEU A 197 3.10 15.30 6.19
C LEU A 197 2.94 16.83 6.19
N ILE A 198 1.74 17.32 6.50
CA ILE A 198 1.42 18.75 6.62
C ILE A 198 2.34 19.41 7.65
N ALA A 199 2.44 18.85 8.86
CA ALA A 199 3.30 19.38 9.90
C ALA A 199 4.78 19.46 9.48
N MET A 200 5.28 18.50 8.70
CA MET A 200 6.65 18.53 8.19
C MET A 200 6.85 19.64 7.15
N VAL A 201 5.86 19.90 6.29
CA VAL A 201 5.89 20.99 5.31
C VAL A 201 5.84 22.36 6.01
N GLU A 202 4.95 22.52 6.99
CA GLU A 202 4.83 23.75 7.79
C GLU A 202 6.12 24.04 8.57
N ASN A 203 6.70 23.02 9.22
CA ASN A 203 7.96 23.15 9.96
C ASN A 203 9.15 23.53 9.05
N ALA A 204 9.05 23.25 7.75
CA ALA A 204 10.02 23.70 6.76
C ALA A 204 9.76 25.14 6.25
N GLY A 205 8.77 25.84 6.81
CA GLY A 205 8.40 27.21 6.42
C GLY A 205 7.73 27.30 5.05
N ARG A 206 7.12 26.20 4.58
CA ARG A 206 6.47 26.13 3.26
C ARG A 206 4.95 26.20 3.38
N PRO A 207 4.24 26.76 2.38
CA PRO A 207 2.79 26.73 2.35
C PRO A 207 2.28 25.30 2.19
N VAL A 208 1.21 24.96 2.90
CA VAL A 208 0.55 23.65 2.81
C VAL A 208 -0.30 23.62 1.54
N PRO A 209 -0.04 22.70 0.60
CA PRO A 209 -0.85 22.58 -0.60
C PRO A 209 -2.21 21.95 -0.34
N GLU A 210 -3.21 22.27 -1.17
CA GLU A 210 -4.58 21.74 -1.04
C GLU A 210 -4.76 20.34 -1.65
N THR A 211 -3.90 19.96 -2.60
CA THR A 211 -4.04 18.70 -3.34
C THR A 211 -3.05 17.63 -2.85
N ALA A 212 -3.45 16.37 -2.96
CA ALA A 212 -2.64 15.23 -2.53
C ALA A 212 -1.30 15.13 -3.30
N ARG A 213 -1.34 15.39 -4.61
CA ARG A 213 -0.13 15.44 -5.46
C ARG A 213 0.81 16.56 -5.02
N ALA A 214 0.30 17.77 -4.82
CA ALA A 214 1.14 18.90 -4.42
C ALA A 214 1.68 18.74 -2.99
N LEU A 215 0.90 18.17 -2.06
CA LEU A 215 1.37 17.86 -0.71
C LEU A 215 2.55 16.87 -0.73
N LYS A 216 2.47 15.81 -1.55
CA LYS A 216 3.58 14.88 -1.78
C LYS A 216 4.83 15.61 -2.24
N ASP A 217 4.70 16.47 -3.27
CA ASP A 217 5.84 17.21 -3.83
C ASP A 217 6.46 18.13 -2.79
N ALA A 218 5.65 18.95 -2.12
CA ALA A 218 6.10 19.84 -1.05
C ALA A 218 6.80 19.09 0.09
N PHE A 219 6.27 17.93 0.49
CA PHE A 219 6.89 17.09 1.51
C PHE A 219 8.26 16.56 1.09
N PHE A 220 8.39 15.99 -0.11
CA PHE A 220 9.68 15.44 -0.55
C PHE A 220 10.71 16.52 -0.91
N ASP A 221 10.28 17.72 -1.29
CA ASP A 221 11.18 18.86 -1.48
C ASP A 221 11.67 19.42 -0.14
N ALA A 222 10.83 19.39 0.91
CA ALA A 222 11.22 19.78 2.26
C ALA A 222 12.06 18.71 2.97
N CYS A 223 11.74 17.43 2.74
CA CYS A 223 12.25 16.29 3.50
C CYS A 223 12.70 15.14 2.58
N PRO A 224 13.64 15.37 1.65
CA PRO A 224 14.05 14.35 0.66
C PRO A 224 14.72 13.12 1.29
N ASP A 225 15.26 13.28 2.50
CA ASP A 225 15.93 12.24 3.29
C ASP A 225 14.98 11.56 4.29
N TYR A 226 13.67 11.86 4.23
CA TYR A 226 12.70 11.14 5.06
C TYR A 226 12.65 9.66 4.62
N PRO A 227 12.82 8.70 5.55
CA PRO A 227 12.95 7.30 5.16
C PRO A 227 11.71 6.72 4.48
N VAL A 228 11.93 5.81 3.52
CA VAL A 228 10.87 5.03 2.87
C VAL A 228 10.97 3.57 3.32
N ILE A 229 9.91 3.05 3.93
CA ILE A 229 9.84 1.67 4.38
C ILE A 229 9.33 0.80 3.23
N ARG A 230 9.81 -0.44 3.18
CA ARG A 230 9.34 -1.48 2.27
C ARG A 230 8.88 -2.68 3.06
N VAL A 231 7.70 -3.18 2.72
CA VAL A 231 7.16 -4.47 3.14
C VAL A 231 7.28 -5.45 1.98
N LYS A 232 7.92 -6.59 2.20
CA LYS A 232 7.88 -7.74 1.29
C LYS A 232 6.61 -8.55 1.53
N LEU A 233 5.88 -8.85 0.46
CA LEU A 233 4.63 -9.61 0.47
C LEU A 233 4.82 -10.87 -0.37
N ARG A 234 4.87 -12.02 0.29
CA ARG A 234 4.86 -13.34 -0.36
C ARG A 234 3.50 -13.63 -0.98
N PRO A 235 3.40 -14.60 -1.91
CA PRO A 235 2.10 -15.10 -2.34
C PRO A 235 1.21 -15.49 -1.16
N GLY A 236 -0.05 -15.06 -1.20
CA GLY A 236 -1.02 -15.23 -0.12
C GLY A 236 -0.94 -14.18 0.99
N GLN A 237 0.08 -13.31 1.00
CA GLN A 237 0.11 -12.16 1.91
C GLN A 237 -0.57 -10.94 1.27
N ALA A 238 -1.09 -10.08 2.13
CA ALA A 238 -1.76 -8.86 1.78
C ALA A 238 -1.38 -7.75 2.74
N TYR A 239 -1.52 -6.51 2.28
CA TYR A 239 -1.61 -5.36 3.18
C TYR A 239 -3.03 -4.80 3.17
N LEU A 240 -3.40 -4.12 4.26
CA LEU A 240 -4.54 -3.22 4.40
C LEU A 240 -4.01 -1.84 4.81
N LEU A 241 -4.37 -0.80 4.10
CA LEU A 241 -3.87 0.57 4.32
C LEU A 241 -4.92 1.61 3.89
N ASN A 242 -4.96 2.74 4.60
CA ASN A 242 -5.59 3.96 4.07
C ASN A 242 -4.65 4.59 3.02
N THR A 243 -4.83 4.23 1.75
CA THR A 243 -3.96 4.69 0.65
C THR A 243 -4.16 6.16 0.27
N GLN A 244 -5.26 6.78 0.71
CA GLN A 244 -5.53 8.21 0.50
C GLN A 244 -4.95 9.06 1.63
N GLY A 245 -4.69 8.47 2.80
CA GLY A 245 -4.09 9.13 3.97
C GLY A 245 -2.60 8.88 4.16
N VAL A 246 -1.98 7.99 3.37
CA VAL A 246 -0.58 7.55 3.53
C VAL A 246 0.15 7.51 2.19
N LEU A 247 1.32 8.13 2.12
CA LEU A 247 2.20 8.05 0.96
C LEU A 247 2.66 6.62 0.75
N HIS A 248 2.33 6.03 -0.42
CA HIS A 248 2.61 4.65 -0.72
C HIS A 248 2.84 4.40 -2.22
N ASP A 249 3.39 3.24 -2.57
CA ASP A 249 3.51 2.74 -3.95
C ASP A 249 3.76 1.22 -3.93
N GLY A 250 3.41 0.53 -5.00
CA GLY A 250 3.79 -0.87 -5.18
C GLY A 250 5.05 -1.03 -6.03
N ALA A 251 5.74 -2.15 -5.89
CA ALA A 251 6.82 -2.57 -6.78
C ALA A 251 6.79 -4.08 -6.96
N THR A 252 7.25 -4.55 -8.12
CA THR A 252 7.18 -5.97 -8.48
C THR A 252 8.49 -6.71 -8.21
N ASN A 253 8.42 -8.04 -8.26
CA ASN A 253 9.60 -8.89 -8.30
C ASN A 253 10.55 -8.49 -9.44
N GLN A 254 11.84 -8.77 -9.32
CA GLN A 254 12.84 -8.36 -10.33
C GLN A 254 12.91 -9.30 -11.54
N ARG A 255 12.48 -10.56 -11.40
CA ARG A 255 12.67 -11.62 -12.40
C ARG A 255 11.58 -12.68 -12.27
N GLY A 256 11.18 -13.24 -13.40
CA GLY A 256 10.30 -14.41 -13.47
C GLY A 256 8.88 -14.04 -13.90
N MET A 257 7.89 -14.55 -13.18
CA MET A 257 6.49 -14.42 -13.55
C MET A 257 5.96 -13.01 -13.26
N PRO A 258 4.96 -12.54 -14.04
CA PRO A 258 4.20 -11.33 -13.73
C PRO A 258 3.69 -11.35 -12.28
N ASP A 259 3.66 -10.16 -11.69
CA ASP A 259 2.96 -9.92 -10.44
C ASP A 259 1.45 -9.89 -10.71
N VAL A 260 0.67 -10.48 -9.82
CA VAL A 260 -0.80 -10.43 -9.90
C VAL A 260 -1.34 -10.10 -8.52
N SER A 261 -2.17 -9.06 -8.47
CA SER A 261 -2.76 -8.60 -7.23
C SER A 261 -4.26 -8.44 -7.30
N LEU A 262 -4.94 -8.96 -6.29
CA LEU A 262 -6.33 -8.65 -6.03
C LEU A 262 -6.40 -7.39 -5.16
N LEU A 263 -6.93 -6.31 -5.71
CA LEU A 263 -7.19 -5.06 -5.03
C LEU A 263 -8.64 -5.07 -4.53
N MET A 264 -8.87 -4.63 -3.31
CA MET A 264 -10.23 -4.46 -2.78
C MET A 264 -10.31 -3.25 -1.85
N SER A 265 -11.37 -2.46 -2.01
CA SER A 265 -11.70 -1.33 -1.13
C SER A 265 -12.82 -1.75 -0.20
N ASN A 266 -12.66 -1.50 1.10
CA ASN A 266 -13.66 -1.87 2.11
C ASN A 266 -13.80 -0.80 3.19
N ASP A 267 -15.03 -0.69 3.68
CA ASP A 267 -15.38 0.06 4.89
C ASP A 267 -15.22 -0.89 6.09
N LEU A 268 -14.25 -0.59 6.95
CA LEU A 268 -13.85 -1.47 8.05
C LEU A 268 -13.83 -0.71 9.37
N SER A 269 -14.40 -1.32 10.40
CA SER A 269 -14.39 -0.80 11.76
C SER A 269 -13.64 -1.73 12.72
N ALA A 270 -13.13 -1.17 13.82
CA ALA A 270 -12.69 -1.99 14.93
C ALA A 270 -13.90 -2.75 15.47
N ALA A 271 -13.80 -4.07 15.66
CA ALA A 271 -14.92 -4.81 16.23
C ALA A 271 -15.32 -4.22 17.59
N VAL A 272 -16.61 -4.01 17.76
CA VAL A 272 -17.20 -3.74 19.07
C VAL A 272 -17.04 -5.02 19.87
N ARG A 273 -16.15 -4.99 20.87
CA ARG A 273 -16.00 -6.09 21.83
C ARG A 273 -17.20 -6.15 22.77
#